data_AF-A0A521I5B7-F1
#
_entry.id   AF-A0A521I5B7-F1
#
_cell.length_a   1.000
_cell.length_b   1.000
_cell.length_c   1.000
_cell.angle_alpha   90.00
_cell.angle_beta   90.00
_cell.angle_gamma   90.00
#
_symmetry.space_group_name_H-M   'P 1'
#
loop_
_entity.id
_entity.type
_entity.pdbx_description
1 polymer ?
#
loop_
_entity_poly.entity_id
_entity_poly.type
_entity_poly.pdbx_seq_one_letter_code
_entity_poly.pdbx_strand_id
1 'polypeptide(L)' 'MVKIQCINPQFIQSPHIFDWDETPYGSVVTPDVEGAKRIIAYCKMCAYENPVWVKKIPTNDPIIRGDKKDEQ' A
#
# COMPACT_ATOMS: atom_id res chain seq x y z
N MET A 1 -1.51 2.98 -6.68
CA MET A 1 -2.69 3.59 -6.05
C MET A 1 -3.65 2.51 -5.60
N VAL A 2 -3.87 2.36 -4.29
CA VAL A 2 -4.85 1.42 -3.72
C VAL A 2 -5.97 2.22 -3.05
N LYS A 3 -7.21 1.76 -3.19
CA LYS A 3 -8.37 2.40 -2.53
C LYS A 3 -8.59 1.81 -1.15
N ILE A 4 -8.62 2.65 -0.12
CA ILE A 4 -8.85 2.25 1.27
C ILE A 4 -10.18 2.85 1.74
N GLN A 5 -11.00 2.02 2.38
CA GLN A 5 -12.20 2.47 3.07
C GLN A 5 -11.81 3.02 4.44
N CYS A 6 -12.23 4.25 4.75
CA CYS A 6 -12.00 4.84 6.06
C CYS A 6 -12.81 4.10 7.13
N ILE A 7 -12.14 3.71 8.23
CA ILE A 7 -12.75 2.98 9.34
C ILE A 7 -13.23 3.90 10.47
N ASN A 8 -13.20 5.22 10.26
CA ASN A 8 -13.63 6.17 11.27
C ASN A 8 -15.11 5.90 11.65
N PRO A 9 -15.41 5.60 12.92
CA PRO A 9 -16.77 5.31 13.37
C PRO A 9 -17.78 6.43 13.08
N GLN A 10 -17.32 7.68 12.98
CA GLN A 10 -18.17 8.83 12.64
C GLN A 10 -18.77 8.73 11.23
N PHE A 11 -18.10 8.01 10.33
CA PHE A 11 -18.52 7.81 8.95
C PHE A 11 -18.97 6.38 8.68
N ILE A 12 -19.27 5.58 9.71
CA ILE A 12 -19.62 4.16 9.54
C ILE A 12 -20.88 3.96 8.69
N GLN A 13 -21.80 4.92 8.70
CA GLN A 13 -23.02 4.92 7.89
C GLN A 13 -22.81 5.46 6.46
N SER A 14 -21.70 6.18 6.22
CA SER A 14 -21.33 6.73 4.92
C SER A 14 -19.81 6.64 4.74
N PRO A 15 -19.26 5.43 4.62
CA PRO A 15 -17.81 5.24 4.63
C PRO A 15 -17.18 5.83 3.39
N HIS A 16 -16.24 6.76 3.60
CA HIS A 16 -15.49 7.36 2.51
C HIS A 16 -14.36 6.43 2.04
N ILE A 17 -14.18 6.36 0.73
CA ILE A 17 -13.05 5.69 0.10
C ILE A 17 -12.05 6.78 -0.30
N PHE A 18 -10.79 6.60 0.07
CA PHE A 18 -9.72 7.51 -0.33
C PHE A 18 -8.61 6.74 -1.02
N ASP A 19 -7.94 7.42 -1.95
CA ASP A 19 -6.80 6.85 -2.63
C ASP A 19 -5.55 6.98 -1.77
N TRP A 20 -4.86 5.85 -1.66
CA TRP A 20 -3.64 5.68 -0.90
C TRP A 20 -2.47 5.38 -1.84
N ASP A 21 -1.47 6.27 -1.79
CA ASP A 21 -0.25 6.25 -2.61
C ASP A 21 0.96 6.14 -1.68
N GLU A 22 1.17 4.99 -1.05
CA GLU A 22 2.47 4.71 -0.42
C GLU A 22 3.20 3.61 -1.19
N THR A 23 3.74 3.97 -2.35
CA THR A 23 5.06 3.43 -2.73
C THR A 23 5.99 3.64 -1.53
N PRO A 24 6.61 2.60 -0.93
CA PRO A 24 7.02 1.32 -1.52
C PRO A 24 6.24 0.07 -1.06
N TYR A 25 5.12 0.23 -0.34
CA TYR A 25 4.33 -0.88 0.17
C TYR A 25 3.33 -1.34 -0.91
N GLY A 26 3.25 -2.64 -1.14
CA GLY A 26 2.54 -3.22 -2.29
C GLY A 26 1.02 -3.26 -2.10
N SER A 27 0.47 -4.46 -2.07
CA SER A 27 -0.99 -4.67 -1.94
C SER A 27 -1.43 -4.66 -0.47
N VAL A 28 -2.64 -4.15 -0.22
CA VAL A 28 -3.33 -4.33 1.07
C VAL A 28 -3.70 -5.81 1.21
N VAL A 29 -3.40 -6.38 2.37
CA VAL A 29 -3.59 -7.79 2.71
C VAL A 29 -4.23 -7.92 4.09
N THR A 30 -4.57 -9.14 4.48
CA THR A 30 -5.01 -9.47 5.83
C THR A 30 -3.78 -9.75 6.74
N PRO A 31 -3.92 -9.63 8.08
CA PRO A 31 -2.81 -9.82 9.02
C PRO A 31 -2.22 -11.25 9.04
N ASP A 32 -2.98 -12.24 8.59
CA ASP A 32 -2.55 -13.64 8.49
C ASP A 32 -1.58 -13.90 7.33
N VAL A 33 -1.41 -12.95 6.41
CA VAL A 33 -0.48 -13.10 5.29
C VAL A 33 0.97 -12.99 5.76
N GLU A 34 1.76 -14.02 5.48
CA GLU A 34 3.19 -14.02 5.79
C GLU A 34 3.91 -12.82 5.13
N GLY A 35 4.66 -12.06 5.94
CA GLY A 35 5.35 -10.85 5.50
C GLY A 35 4.48 -9.59 5.44
N ALA A 36 3.23 -9.65 5.92
CA ALA A 36 2.41 -8.46 6.11
C ALA A 36 3.00 -7.53 7.17
N LYS A 37 2.99 -6.23 6.89
CA LYS A 37 3.39 -5.17 7.82
C LYS A 37 2.20 -4.27 8.10
N ARG A 38 2.04 -3.87 9.36
CA ARG A 38 1.04 -2.89 9.76
C ARG A 38 1.59 -1.48 9.55
N ILE A 39 0.81 -0.63 8.93
CA ILE A 39 1.10 0.78 8.71
C ILE A 39 -0.15 1.62 9.02
N ILE A 40 0.01 2.94 9.12
CA ILE A 40 -1.10 3.87 9.38
C ILE A 40 -1.34 4.73 8.14
N ALA A 41 -2.46 4.50 7.47
CA ALA A 41 -2.92 5.31 6.34
C ALA A 41 -3.88 6.39 6.85
N TYR A 42 -3.56 7.67 6.62
CA TYR A 42 -4.41 8.78 7.01
C TYR A 42 -5.51 9.03 5.97
N CYS A 43 -6.77 9.08 6.40
CA CYS A 43 -7.86 9.45 5.52
C CYS A 43 -7.71 10.90 5.05
N LYS A 44 -7.65 11.14 3.74
CA LYS A 44 -7.51 12.49 3.18
C LYS A 44 -8.70 13.43 3.48
N MET A 45 -9.84 12.87 3.87
CA MET A 45 -11.06 13.63 4.15
C MET A 45 -11.19 14.05 5.62
N CYS A 46 -10.86 13.17 6.56
CA CYS A 46 -11.08 13.38 7.99
C CYS A 46 -9.83 13.26 8.85
N ALA A 47 -8.66 13.06 8.24
CA ALA A 47 -7.37 12.84 8.90
C ALA A 47 -7.34 11.66 9.91
N TYR A 48 -8.35 10.80 9.90
CA TYR A 48 -8.43 9.66 10.80
C TYR A 48 -7.38 8.60 10.45
N GLU A 49 -6.79 8.02 11.48
CA GLU A 49 -5.80 6.95 11.38
C GLU A 49 -6.47 5.63 10.98
N ASN A 50 -6.20 5.15 9.77
CA ASN A 50 -6.66 3.83 9.33
C ASN A 50 -5.48 2.85 9.35
N PRO A 51 -5.36 2.00 10.39
CA PRO A 51 -4.37 0.94 10.39
C PRO A 51 -4.70 -0.06 9.29
N VAL A 52 -3.75 -0.28 8.39
CA VAL A 52 -3.88 -1.25 7.30
C VAL A 52 -2.68 -2.19 7.26
N TRP A 53 -2.93 -3.42 6.82
CA TRP A 53 -1.89 -4.42 6.63
C TRP A 53 -1.50 -4.46 5.17
N VAL A 54 -0.21 -4.36 4.90
CA VAL A 54 0.32 -4.30 3.54
C VAL A 54 1.47 -5.28 3.39
N LYS A 55 1.56 -5.91 2.22
CA LYS A 55 2.69 -6.75 1.86
C LYS A 55 3.48 -6.04 0.77
N LYS A 56 4.79 -5.90 0.98
CA LYS A 56 5.69 -5.44 -0.08
C LYS A 56 5.60 -6.48 -1.21
N ILE A 57 5.23 -6.05 -2.42
CA ILE A 57 5.38 -6.91 -3.59
C ILE A 57 6.88 -7.16 -3.68
N PRO A 58 7.35 -8.42 -3.60
CA PRO A 58 8.75 -8.69 -3.85
C PRO A 58 9.04 -8.12 -5.23
N THR A 59 9.89 -7.09 -5.31
CA THR A 59 10.55 -6.70 -6.54
C THR A 59 11.47 -7.85 -6.91
N ASN A 60 10.88 -8.92 -7.44
CA ASN A 60 11.57 -10.08 -7.99
C ASN A 60 11.77 -9.92 -9.50
N ASP A 61 11.91 -8.67 -9.94
CA ASP A 61 12.69 -8.36 -11.13
C ASP A 61 13.83 -7.45 -10.66
N PRO A 62 15.10 -7.91 -10.67
CA PRO A 62 16.15 -6.97 -10.95
C PRO A 62 15.70 -6.23 -12.21
N ILE A 63 15.65 -4.90 -12.17
CA ILE A 63 15.66 -4.13 -13.41
C ILE A 63 16.98 -4.52 -14.06
N ILE A 64 16.97 -5.53 -14.95
CA ILE A 64 18.03 -5.78 -15.89
C ILE A 64 18.00 -4.53 -16.76
N ARG A 65 18.75 -3.49 -16.34
CA ARG A 65 19.20 -2.45 -17.25
C ARG A 65 19.97 -3.22 -18.30
N GLY A 66 19.34 -3.38 -19.46
CA GLY A 66 19.85 -4.17 -20.55
C GLY A 66 21.32 -3.90 -20.79
N ASP A 67 22.05 -4.99 -21.04
CA ASP A 67 23.24 -5.05 -21.87
C ASP A 67 23.74 -3.70 -22.39
N LYS A 68 24.79 -3.19 -21.76
CA LYS A 68 25.93 -2.77 -22.57
C LYS A 68 27.02 -3.79 -22.33
N LYS A 69 27.02 -4.77 -23.22
CA LYS A 69 28.21 -5.54 -23.59
C LYS A 69 29.40 -4.59 -23.67
N ASP A 70 30.49 -4.98 -23.01
CA ASP A 70 31.84 -4.76 -23.51
C ASP A 70 31.86 -4.99 -25.04
N GLU A 71 32.20 -3.95 -25.79
CA GLU A 71 32.76 -4.13 -27.12
C GLU A 71 33.77 -3.01 -27.40
N GLN A 72 35.04 -3.43 -27.39
CA GLN A 72 36.25 -2.87 -28.01
C GLN A 72 36.93 -1.64 -27.40
#